data_AF-A0A7Y2NRA2-F1
#
_entry.id   AF-A0A7Y2NRA2-F1
#
_cell.length_a   1.000
_cell.length_b   1.000
_cell.length_c   1.000
_cell.angle_alpha   90.00
_cell.angle_beta   90.00
_cell.angle_gamma   90.00
#
_symmetry.space_group_name_H-M   'P 1'
#
loop_
_entity.id
_entity.type
_entity.pdbx_description
1 polymer ?
#
loop_
_entity_poly.entity_id
_entity_poly.type
_entity_poly.pdbx_seq_one_letter_code
_entity_poly.pdbx_strand_id
1 'polypeptide(L)' 'MKNRVTGIGGLFFKSKDPKASKEWYKKHLGFNTDDYGCTFWWKDKQGNDCSTQWSPFAEDTKYYDPSKKDFMFNYRVENL' A
#
# COMPACT_ATOMS: atom_id res chain seq x y z
N MET A 1 -0.59 -21.08 -17.03
CA MET A 1 -1.15 -20.52 -15.78
C MET A 1 -1.81 -19.22 -16.13
N LYS A 2 -3.15 -19.15 -16.18
CA LYS A 2 -3.84 -17.88 -16.44
C LYS A 2 -3.73 -16.99 -15.19
N ASN A 3 -3.31 -15.75 -15.40
CA ASN A 3 -3.45 -14.57 -14.53
C ASN A 3 -3.05 -14.70 -13.05
N ARG A 4 -1.78 -14.98 -12.75
CA ARG A 4 -1.31 -14.94 -11.35
C ARG A 4 -1.42 -13.56 -10.72
N VAL A 5 -1.09 -12.48 -11.43
CA VAL A 5 -1.14 -11.10 -10.92
C VAL A 5 -2.23 -10.33 -11.63
N THR A 6 -3.16 -9.74 -10.87
CA THR A 6 -4.32 -8.99 -11.35
C THR A 6 -4.21 -7.48 -11.08
N GLY A 7 -3.22 -7.05 -10.30
CA GLY A 7 -2.95 -5.63 -10.04
C GLY A 7 -1.93 -5.42 -8.93
N ILE A 8 -1.68 -4.16 -8.57
CA ILE A 8 -0.91 -3.81 -7.38
C ILE A 8 -1.83 -4.01 -6.17
N GLY A 9 -1.38 -4.80 -5.19
CA GLY A 9 -2.08 -4.97 -3.93
C GLY A 9 -1.74 -3.84 -2.96
N GLY A 10 -0.49 -3.38 -2.97
CA GLY A 10 -0.07 -2.31 -2.08
C GLY A 10 1.33 -1.78 -2.37
N LEU A 11 1.49 -0.52 -1.99
CA LEU A 11 2.71 0.25 -1.95
C LEU A 11 3.01 0.57 -0.48
N PHE A 12 4.11 0.02 0.01
CA PHE A 12 4.57 0.19 1.37
C PHE A 12 5.93 0.87 1.33
N PHE A 13 6.17 1.82 2.23
CA PHE A 13 7.43 2.55 2.26
C PHE A 13 7.84 2.92 3.68
N LYS A 14 9.15 3.00 3.90
CA LYS A 14 9.74 3.46 5.17
C LYS A 14 9.64 4.98 5.28
N SER A 15 9.33 5.45 6.48
CA SER A 15 9.16 6.85 6.84
C SER A 15 9.72 7.09 8.24
N LYS A 16 10.46 8.20 8.42
CA LYS A 16 10.96 8.63 9.73
C LYS A 16 9.83 8.95 10.71
N ASP A 17 8.72 9.48 10.18
CA ASP A 17 7.50 9.73 10.93
C ASP A 17 6.29 9.28 10.12
N PRO A 18 5.82 8.03 10.28
CA PRO A 18 4.65 7.52 9.56
C PRO A 18 3.37 8.32 9.87
N LYS A 19 3.25 8.86 11.09
CA LYS A 19 2.07 9.63 11.49
C LYS A 19 2.04 10.97 10.77
N ALA A 20 3.14 11.72 10.80
CA ALA A 20 3.23 13.00 10.09
C ALA A 20 3.03 12.82 8.58
N SER A 21 3.57 11.74 7.99
CA SER A 21 3.30 11.38 6.59
C SER A 21 1.79 11.22 6.33
N LYS A 22 1.09 10.38 7.10
CA LYS A 22 -0.36 10.20 6.93
C LYS A 22 -1.14 11.52 7.10
N GLU A 23 -0.82 12.31 8.12
CA GLU A 23 -1.47 13.59 8.40
C GLU A 23 -1.28 14.60 7.27
N TRP A 24 -0.07 14.68 6.70
CA TRP A 24 0.21 15.57 5.58
C TRP A 24 -0.62 15.18 4.34
N TYR A 25 -0.61 13.90 3.97
CA TYR A 25 -1.36 13.41 2.80
C TYR A 25 -2.88 13.54 3.01
N LYS A 26 -3.38 13.31 4.22
CA LYS A 26 -4.77 13.57 4.57
C LYS A 26 -5.13 15.05 4.42
N LYS A 27 -4.31 15.95 4.97
CA LYS A 27 -4.57 17.40 4.97
C LYS A 27 -4.50 18.00 3.56
N HIS A 28 -3.51 17.61 2.78
CA HIS A 28 -3.18 18.30 1.52
C HIS A 28 -3.76 17.61 0.29
N LEU A 29 -3.92 16.29 0.32
CA LEU A 29 -4.40 15.50 -0.83
C LEU A 29 -5.72 14.77 -0.55
N GLY A 30 -6.28 14.92 0.66
CA GLY A 30 -7.56 14.32 1.01
C GLY A 30 -7.52 12.80 1.15
N PHE A 31 -6.34 12.21 1.42
CA PHE A 31 -6.26 10.77 1.65
C PHE A 31 -7.13 10.38 2.85
N ASN A 32 -7.97 9.35 2.68
CA ASN A 32 -8.75 8.79 3.78
C ASN A 32 -7.88 7.85 4.62
N THR A 33 -6.97 8.43 5.41
CA THR A 33 -5.99 7.65 6.17
C THR A 33 -6.52 7.16 7.52
N ASP A 34 -6.13 5.95 7.90
CA ASP A 34 -6.33 5.33 9.22
C ASP A 34 -4.98 4.97 9.90
N ASP A 35 -5.01 4.09 10.89
CA ASP A 35 -3.81 3.61 11.59
C ASP A 35 -2.81 2.89 10.67
N TYR A 36 -3.29 2.28 9.58
CA TYR A 36 -2.50 1.49 8.65
C TYR A 36 -2.12 2.24 7.37
N GLY A 37 -2.77 3.36 7.04
CA GLY A 37 -2.47 4.14 5.84
C GLY A 37 -3.73 4.49 5.10
N CYS A 38 -3.77 4.36 3.78
CA CYS A 38 -4.93 4.67 2.95
C CYS A 38 -5.22 3.54 1.98
N THR A 39 -6.49 3.15 1.86
CA THR A 39 -6.94 2.18 0.85
C THR A 39 -7.56 2.92 -0.32
N PHE A 40 -6.95 2.77 -1.49
CA PHE A 40 -7.50 3.27 -2.74
C PHE A 40 -8.43 2.21 -3.34
N TRP A 41 -9.73 2.46 -3.32
CA TRP A 41 -10.74 1.61 -3.95
C TRP A 41 -10.90 1.97 -5.43
N TRP A 42 -10.96 0.97 -6.29
CA TRP A 42 -11.10 1.14 -7.73
C TRP A 42 -11.82 -0.07 -8.35
N LYS A 43 -12.20 0.04 -9.62
CA LYS A 43 -12.81 -1.04 -10.40
C LYS A 43 -11.86 -1.50 -11.50
N ASP A 44 -11.71 -2.80 -11.67
CA ASP A 44 -10.92 -3.34 -12.79
C ASP A 44 -11.66 -3.18 -14.13
N LYS A 45 -11.03 -3.67 -15.21
CA LYS A 45 -11.61 -3.61 -16.57
C LYS A 45 -12.92 -4.39 -16.71
N GLN A 46 -13.23 -5.28 -15.77
CA GLN A 46 -14.45 -6.08 -15.72
C GLN A 46 -15.49 -5.48 -14.75
N GLY A 47 -15.17 -4.38 -14.05
CA GLY A 47 -16.05 -3.76 -13.06
C GLY A 47 -15.99 -4.40 -11.67
N ASN A 48 -15.04 -5.29 -11.40
CA ASN A 48 -14.89 -5.92 -10.09
C ASN A 48 -14.28 -4.94 -9.08
N ASP A 49 -14.71 -5.03 -7.83
CA ASP A 49 -14.12 -4.25 -6.73
C ASP A 49 -12.67 -4.63 -6.48
N CYS A 50 -11.82 -3.61 -6.50
CA CYS A 50 -10.40 -3.73 -6.32
C CYS A 50 -9.89 -2.65 -5.36
N SER A 51 -8.70 -2.90 -4.82
CA SER A 51 -8.07 -1.99 -3.89
C SER A 51 -6.55 -2.04 -4.00
N THR A 52 -5.93 -0.90 -3.71
CA THR A 52 -4.49 -0.76 -3.53
C THR A 52 -4.22 -0.13 -2.17
N GLN A 53 -3.46 -0.82 -1.31
CA GLN A 53 -3.03 -0.29 -0.02
C GLN A 53 -1.86 0.68 -0.22
N TRP A 54 -1.93 1.83 0.43
CA TRP A 54 -0.80 2.73 0.59
C TRP A 54 -0.47 2.82 2.07
N SER A 55 0.77 2.59 2.48
CA SER A 55 1.10 2.51 3.90
C SER A 55 2.55 2.92 4.21
N PRO A 56 2.75 3.98 5.03
CA PRO A 56 4.04 4.30 5.60
C PRO A 56 4.34 3.42 6.82
N PHE A 57 5.57 2.93 6.90
CA PHE A 57 6.13 2.16 8.02
C PHE A 57 7.23 2.96 8.71
N ALA A 58 7.49 2.67 9.99
CA ALA A 58 8.66 3.22 10.66
C ALA A 58 9.96 2.79 9.97
N GLU A 59 10.95 3.69 9.90
CA GLU A 59 12.23 3.45 9.22
C GLU A 59 12.98 2.23 9.78
N ASP A 60 12.84 1.97 11.08
CA ASP A 60 13.44 0.85 11.82
C ASP A 60 12.59 -0.43 11.82
N THR A 61 11.50 -0.48 11.05
CA THR A 61 10.67 -1.69 10.96
C THR A 61 11.47 -2.88 10.46
N LYS A 62 11.22 -4.03 11.10
CA LYS A 62 11.73 -5.35 10.69
C LYS A 62 10.77 -6.09 9.74
N TYR A 63 9.63 -5.50 9.41
CA TYR A 63 8.62 -6.14 8.56
C TYR A 63 9.14 -6.48 7.16
N TYR A 64 10.20 -5.78 6.72
CA TYR A 64 10.74 -5.92 5.37
C TYR A 64 11.87 -6.96 5.33
N ASP A 65 12.28 -7.50 6.48
CA ASP A 65 13.41 -8.41 6.58
C ASP A 65 13.21 -9.66 5.71
N PRO A 66 14.26 -10.14 5.02
CA PRO A 66 15.65 -9.67 5.08
C PRO A 66 15.96 -8.49 4.13
N SER A 67 14.95 -7.92 3.48
CA SER A 67 15.14 -6.80 2.54
C SER A 67 15.52 -5.52 3.27
N LYS A 68 16.54 -4.83 2.72
CA LYS A 68 16.99 -3.50 3.18
C LYS A 68 16.45 -2.36 2.32
N LYS A 69 15.45 -2.62 1.48
CA LYS A 69 14.86 -1.61 0.59
C LYS A 69 13.86 -0.74 1.34
N ASP A 70 13.78 0.53 0.97
CA ASP A 70 12.85 1.48 1.58
C ASP A 70 11.41 1.30 1.10
N PHE A 71 11.20 0.53 0.04
CA PHE A 71 9.90 0.30 -0.57
C PHE A 71 9.65 -1.20 -0.72
N MET A 72 8.40 -1.60 -0.48
CA MET A 72 7.88 -2.92 -0.75
C MET A 72 6.60 -2.77 -1.58
N PHE A 73 6.46 -3.67 -2.55
CA PHE A 73 5.23 -3.80 -3.34
C PHE A 73 4.69 -5.20 -3.09
N ASN A 74 3.38 -5.30 -2.94
CA ASN A 74 2.69 -6.58 -3.10
C ASN A 74 1.66 -6.48 -4.23
N TYR A 75 1.19 -7.64 -4.67
CA TYR A 75 0.35 -7.76 -5.84
C TYR A 75 -1.00 -8.36 -5.46
N ARG A 76 -2.06 -7.89 -6.11
CA ARG A 76 -3.32 -8.62 -6.18
C ARG A 76 -3.09 -9.83 -7.07
N VAL A 77 -3.54 -10.99 -6.62
CA VAL A 77 -3.26 -12.25 -7.27
C VAL A 77 -4.50 -13.12 -7.32
N GLU A 78 -4.62 -13.89 -8.40
CA GLU A 78 -5.66 -14.91 -8.50
C GLU A 78 -5.11 -16.20 -7.91
N ASN A 79 -5.69 -16.65 -6.78
CA ASN A 79 -5.40 -17.92 -6.10
C ASN A 79 -3.97 -18.05 -5.53
N LEU A 80 -3.61 -17.25 -4.51
CA LEU A 80 -2.37 -17.37 -3.72
C LEU A 80 -2.59 -17.07 -2.24
#